data_AF-B1YCN0-F1
#
_entry.id   AF-B1YCN0-F1
#
_cell.length_a   1.000
_cell.length_b   1.000
_cell.length_c   1.000
_cell.angle_alpha   90.00
_cell.angle_beta   90.00
_cell.angle_gamma   90.00
#
_symmetry.space_group_name_H-M   'P 1'
#
loop_
_entity.id
_entity.type
_entity.pdbx_description
1 polymer ?
#
loop_
_entity_poly.entity_id
_entity_poly.type
_entity_poly.pdbx_seq_one_letter_code
_entity_poly.pdbx_strand_id
1 'polypeptide(L)' 'MGAWTYSEIPETELKVILAVYRPRCHLCGARLTPTNAGYIRIGQAVELALCGQCLRDYVEYVSEVVKAAVAADG' A
#
# COMPACT_ATOMS: atom_id res chain seq x y z
N MET A 1 -12.53 -15.41 3.15
CA MET A 1 -12.80 -14.02 2.72
C MET A 1 -11.60 -13.54 1.92
N GLY A 2 -11.67 -13.63 0.59
CA GLY A 2 -10.60 -13.18 -0.28
C GLY A 2 -10.56 -11.66 -0.29
N ALA A 3 -9.47 -11.06 0.19
CA ALA A 3 -9.22 -9.65 0.00
C ALA A 3 -9.04 -9.42 -1.50
N TRP A 4 -9.96 -8.68 -2.12
CA TRP A 4 -9.81 -8.27 -3.50
C TRP A 4 -8.62 -7.32 -3.59
N THR A 5 -7.49 -7.82 -4.05
CA THR A 5 -6.34 -7.00 -4.42
C THR A 5 -6.76 -6.23 -5.68
N TYR A 6 -7.17 -4.98 -5.52
CA TYR A 6 -7.40 -4.09 -6.64
C TYR A 6 -6.05 -3.75 -7.29
N SER A 7 -5.94 -4.00 -8.58
CA SER A 7 -4.73 -3.77 -9.35
C SER A 7 -5.14 -3.21 -10.71
N GLU A 8 -4.54 -2.08 -11.10
CA GLU A 8 -4.72 -1.49 -12.44
C GLU A 8 -3.98 -2.28 -13.53
N ILE A 9 -3.15 -3.26 -13.11
CA ILE A 9 -2.43 -4.19 -13.97
C ILE A 9 -2.90 -5.63 -13.73
N PRO A 10 -2.75 -6.54 -14.71
CA PRO A 10 -3.01 -7.96 -14.52
C PRO A 10 -2.20 -8.56 -13.36
N GLU A 11 -2.77 -9.58 -12.69
CA GLU A 11 -2.09 -10.29 -11.60
C GLU A 11 -0.71 -10.85 -12.00
N THR A 12 -0.59 -11.31 -13.26
CA THR A 12 0.67 -11.80 -13.81
C THR A 12 1.75 -10.72 -13.84
N GLU A 13 1.41 -9.49 -14.26
CA GLU A 13 2.36 -8.37 -14.28
C GLU A 13 2.76 -7.97 -12.87
N LEU A 14 1.81 -7.93 -11.93
CA LEU A 14 2.09 -7.69 -10.52
C LEU A 14 3.09 -8.71 -9.96
N LYS A 15 2.90 -10.01 -10.25
CA LYS A 15 3.85 -11.06 -9.84
C LYS A 15 5.24 -10.85 -10.41
N VAL A 16 5.34 -10.48 -11.70
CA VAL A 16 6.63 -10.18 -12.36
C VAL A 16 7.32 -9.01 -11.66
N ILE A 17 6.61 -7.91 -11.45
CA ILE A 17 7.12 -6.72 -10.76
C ILE A 17 7.64 -7.07 -9.36
N LEU A 18 6.85 -7.81 -8.58
CA LEU A 18 7.23 -8.23 -7.22
C LEU A 18 8.46 -9.16 -7.22
N ALA A 19 8.61 -9.99 -8.25
CA ALA A 19 9.76 -10.88 -8.40
C ALA A 19 11.04 -10.13 -8.80
N VAL A 20 10.92 -9.14 -9.69
CA VAL A 20 12.04 -8.35 -10.23
C VAL A 20 12.52 -7.32 -9.20
N TYR A 21 11.62 -6.45 -8.73
CA TYR A 21 11.99 -5.33 -7.85
C TYR A 21 12.10 -5.74 -6.38
N ARG A 22 11.49 -6.86 -5.98
CA ARG A 22 11.45 -7.37 -4.60
C ARG A 22 11.17 -6.27 -3.56
N PRO A 23 10.13 -5.45 -3.76
CA PRO A 23 9.90 -4.28 -2.93
C PRO A 23 9.65 -4.68 -1.48
N ARG A 24 10.04 -3.78 -0.58
CA ARG A 24 9.74 -3.86 0.85
C ARG A 24 8.77 -2.76 1.22
N CYS A 25 7.94 -3.01 2.22
CA CYS A 25 7.08 -2.01 2.81
C CYS A 25 7.95 -0.85 3.33
N HIS A 26 7.65 0.38 2.92
CA HIS A 26 8.42 1.56 3.34
C HIS A 26 8.24 1.88 4.83
N LEU A 27 7.16 1.40 5.45
CA LEU A 27 6.88 1.64 6.87
C LEU A 27 7.47 0.55 7.77
N CYS A 28 7.21 -0.73 7.48
CA CYS A 28 7.63 -1.84 8.36
C CYS A 28 8.78 -2.69 7.81
N GLY A 29 9.26 -2.45 6.58
CA GLY A 29 10.36 -3.20 5.97
C GLY A 29 10.03 -4.63 5.52
N ALA A 30 8.79 -5.09 5.73
CA ALA A 30 8.33 -6.42 5.32
C ALA A 30 8.44 -6.58 3.80
N ARG A 31 8.91 -7.75 3.33
CA ARG A 31 8.94 -8.05 1.90
C ARG A 31 7.51 -8.16 1.34
N LEU A 32 7.26 -7.51 0.22
CA LEU A 32 5.96 -7.57 -0.43
C LEU A 32 5.85 -8.82 -1.31
N THR A 33 4.67 -9.44 -1.22
CA THR A 33 4.23 -10.61 -1.95
C THR A 33 2.83 -10.31 -2.52
N PRO A 34 2.35 -11.10 -3.50
CA PRO A 34 0.99 -10.92 -4.02
C PRO A 34 -0.10 -11.01 -2.94
N THR A 35 0.20 -11.64 -1.80
CA THR A 35 -0.73 -11.87 -0.70
C THR A 35 -0.74 -10.78 0.37
N ASN A 36 0.28 -9.94 0.45
CA ASN A 36 0.39 -8.91 1.50
C ASN A 36 0.55 -7.49 0.94
N ALA A 37 0.74 -7.33 -0.37
CA ALA A 37 0.82 -6.03 -1.02
C ALA A 37 -0.51 -5.29 -0.85
N GLY A 38 -0.46 -4.11 -0.25
CA GLY A 38 -1.63 -3.23 -0.09
C GLY A 38 -1.66 -2.15 -1.17
N TYR A 39 -0.52 -1.48 -1.38
CA TYR A 39 -0.38 -0.43 -2.38
C TYR A 39 1.05 -0.39 -2.89
N ILE A 40 1.22 -0.27 -4.22
CA ILE A 40 2.54 -0.11 -4.85
C ILE A 40 2.40 0.93 -5.97
N ARG A 41 3.26 1.95 -5.94
CA ARG A 41 3.41 2.95 -7.00
C ARG A 41 4.77 2.78 -7.67
N ILE A 42 4.74 2.71 -9.00
CA ILE A 42 5.92 2.42 -9.82
C ILE A 42 6.03 3.47 -10.92
N GLY A 43 7.16 4.16 -10.95
CA GLY A 43 7.56 5.05 -12.03
C GLY A 43 8.81 4.48 -12.71
N GLN A 44 9.93 5.22 -12.65
CA GLN A 44 11.24 4.68 -13.06
C GLN A 44 11.82 3.67 -12.06
N ALA A 45 11.32 3.67 -10.84
CA ALA A 45 11.64 2.73 -9.78
C ALA A 45 10.40 2.52 -8.89
N VAL A 46 10.52 1.67 -7.88
CA VAL A 46 9.51 1.57 -6.83
C VAL A 46 9.56 2.84 -5.99
N GLU A 47 8.54 3.69 -6.12
CA GLU A 47 8.48 4.99 -5.45
C GLU A 47 7.81 4.90 -4.08
N LEU A 48 6.78 4.06 -3.97
CA LEU A 48 6.08 3.80 -2.72
C LEU A 48 5.55 2.38 -2.75
N ALA A 49 5.73 1.67 -1.65
CA ALA A 49 5.24 0.31 -1.50
C ALA A 49 4.85 0.07 -0.05
N LEU A 50 3.61 -0.32 0.19
CA LEU A 50 3.01 -0.55 1.51
C LEU A 50 2.36 -1.92 1.56
N CYS A 51 2.55 -2.63 2.67
CA CYS A 51 1.75 -3.82 2.93
C CYS A 51 0.32 -3.43 3.34
N GLY A 52 -0.62 -4.36 3.22
CA GLY A 52 -2.03 -4.10 3.52
C GLY A 52 -2.29 -3.59 4.93
N GLN A 53 -1.51 -4.05 5.92
CA GLN A 53 -1.64 -3.57 7.30
C GLN A 53 -1.20 -2.10 7.42
N CYS A 54 0.02 -1.77 6.99
CA CYS A 54 0.53 -0.41 7.11
C CYS A 54 -0.27 0.61 6.29
N LEU A 55 -0.84 0.20 5.15
CA LEU A 55 -1.76 1.04 4.39
C LEU A 55 -3.02 1.34 5.20
N ARG A 56 -3.61 0.32 5.84
CA ARG A 56 -4.81 0.49 6.68
C ARG A 56 -4.54 1.43 7.85
N ASP A 57 -3.45 1.19 8.59
CA ASP A 57 -3.07 2.01 9.74
C ASP A 57 -2.85 3.47 9.33
N TYR A 58 -2.23 3.69 8.17
CA TYR A 58 -2.03 5.04 7.62
C TYR A 58 -3.34 5.74 7.27
N VAL A 59 -4.26 5.04 6.59
CA VAL A 59 -5.58 5.60 6.24
C VAL A 59 -6.40 5.93 7.49
N GLU A 60 -6.36 5.07 8.51
CA GLU A 60 -7.03 5.30 9.79
C GLU A 60 -6.45 6.53 10.50
N TYR A 61 -5.13 6.63 10.58
CA TYR A 61 -4.46 7.81 11.14
C TYR A 61 -4.87 9.10 10.41
N VAL A 62 -4.84 9.11 9.08
CA VAL A 62 -5.24 10.29 8.28
C VAL A 62 -6.70 10.65 8.53
N SER A 63 -7.60 9.66 8.61
CA SER A 63 -9.03 9.87 8.91
C SER A 63 -9.22 10.57 10.25
N GLU A 64 -8.55 10.12 11.30
CA GLU A 64 -8.66 10.72 12.63
C GLU A 64 -8.05 12.13 12.67
N VAL A 65 -6.92 12.36 12.01
CA VAL A 65 -6.30 13.68 11.90
C VAL A 65 -7.21 14.66 11.15
N VAL A 66 -7.84 14.23 10.05
CA VAL A 66 -8.78 15.05 9.28
C VAL A 66 -10.01 15.40 10.12
N LYS A 67 -10.60 14.43 10.85
CA LYS A 67 -11.72 14.70 11.76
C LYS A 67 -11.36 15.74 12.82
N ALA A 68 -10.18 15.62 13.43
CA ALA A 68 -9.70 16.55 14.45
C ALA A 68 -9.48 17.96 13.88
N ALA A 69 -8.92 18.08 12.68
CA ALA A 69 -8.74 19.37 12.01
C ALA A 69 -10.08 20.05 11.71
N VAL A 70 -11.03 19.32 11.11
CA VAL A 70 -12.36 19.85 10.79
C VAL A 70 -13.14 20.27 12.04
N ALA A 71 -12.97 19.56 13.17
CA ALA A 71 -13.61 19.92 14.44
C ALA A 71 -12.99 21.15 15.12
N ALA A 72 -11.75 21.52 14.76
CA ALA A 72 -11.08 22.71 15.29
C ALA A 72 -11.40 23.99 14.51
N ASP A 73 -11.89 23.85 13.27
CA ASP A 73 -12.26 24.97 12.36
C ASP A 73 -13.75 25.37 12.44
N GLY A 74 -14.57 24.74 13.31
CA GLY A 74 -16.01 25.00 13.48
C GLY A 74 -16.39 25.48 14.87
#